data_AF-A0A914VLF1-F1
#
_entry.id   AF-A0A914VLF1-F1
#
_cell.length_a   1.000
_cell.length_b   1.000
_cell.length_c   1.000
_cell.angle_alpha   90.00
_cell.angle_beta   90.00
_cell.angle_gamma   90.00
#
_symmetry.space_group_name_H-M   'P 1'
#
loop_
_entity.id
_entity.type
_entity.pdbx_description
1 polymer ?
#
loop_
_entity_poly.entity_id
_entity_poly.type
_entity_poly.pdbx_seq_one_letter_code
_entity_poly.pdbx_strand_id
1 'polypeptide(L)'
;MNYNKYLLCNNCSSNNVNPSMSLMSPENDDYANKPKYRKYAAEVDKALKAFEYTTEWADLIAALGKLSKVISTNAKFGDIPKPVTIAKRLSQCLHPALPSGVHLKALETYRQIFEILGRKDLPKLLYLFSIGLFPLMEHCGIKVKAELLDIFEKYLVPLEQNLRPALVGFLAGALLGLEEGTEFFDRTFTLLEQVQEKVGDDHFFACLWQTVTGSPNVRLPALIYVTAKFDKRKSMDDQ
;
A
#
# COMPACT_ATOMS: atom_id res chain seq x y z
N MET A 1 17.62 -22.89 3.95
CA MET A 1 16.81 -22.14 4.95
C MET A 1 15.39 -22.07 4.43
N ASN A 2 14.41 -22.61 5.15
CA ASN A 2 13.01 -22.64 4.71
C ASN A 2 12.36 -21.28 5.02
N TYR A 3 12.25 -20.39 4.03
CA TYR A 3 11.72 -19.02 4.21
C TYR A 3 10.27 -19.00 4.74
N ASN A 4 9.57 -20.15 4.71
CA ASN A 4 8.28 -20.32 5.40
C ASN A 4 8.33 -20.01 6.91
N LYS A 5 9.50 -20.06 7.56
CA LYS A 5 9.60 -19.77 9.00
C LYS A 5 9.48 -18.28 9.34
N TYR A 6 9.78 -17.38 8.40
CA TYR A 6 9.55 -15.94 8.55
C TYR A 6 8.11 -15.51 8.21
N LEU A 7 7.28 -16.44 7.71
CA LEU A 7 5.89 -16.20 7.31
C LEU A 7 4.86 -16.41 8.43
N LEU A 8 5.28 -16.74 9.66
CA LEU A 8 4.39 -17.16 10.75
C LEU A 8 4.46 -16.29 12.02
N CYS A 9 5.01 -15.08 11.96
CA CYS A 9 4.91 -14.15 13.09
C CYS A 9 4.06 -12.93 12.73
N ASN A 10 2.74 -13.11 12.81
CA ASN A 10 1.76 -12.11 13.25
C ASN A 10 0.49 -12.89 13.62
N ASN A 11 0.56 -13.58 14.76
CA ASN A 11 -0.61 -14.14 15.43
C ASN A 11 -1.51 -12.98 15.89
N CYS A 12 -2.55 -12.69 15.12
CA CYS A 12 -3.80 -12.19 15.66
C CYS A 12 -4.79 -13.36 15.61
N SER A 13 -4.87 -14.11 16.70
CA SER A 13 -5.88 -15.16 16.86
C SER A 13 -7.26 -14.53 17.07
N SER A 14 -8.17 -14.94 16.19
CA SER A 14 -9.62 -15.09 16.42
C SER A 14 -10.43 -13.83 16.74
N ASN A 15 -11.13 -13.35 15.70
CA ASN A 15 -12.60 -13.40 15.74
C ASN A 15 -13.14 -13.59 14.33
N ASN A 16 -13.86 -14.70 14.16
CA ASN A 16 -14.53 -15.10 12.93
C ASN A 16 -15.80 -14.27 12.79
N VAL A 17 -15.68 -13.08 12.22
CA VAL A 17 -16.81 -12.32 11.69
C VAL A 17 -16.42 -11.94 10.27
N ASN A 18 -17.00 -12.62 9.28
CA ASN A 18 -16.95 -12.18 7.89
C ASN A 18 -17.78 -10.89 7.77
N PRO A 19 -17.20 -9.71 7.54
CA PRO A 19 -17.96 -8.51 7.23
C PRO A 19 -18.04 -8.30 5.70
N SER A 20 -17.68 -9.30 4.89
CA SER A 20 -17.49 -9.15 3.45
C SER A 20 -18.77 -9.15 2.61
N MET A 21 -19.96 -9.08 3.23
CA MET A 21 -21.23 -9.24 2.51
C MET A 21 -22.05 -7.94 2.34
N SER A 22 -21.53 -6.75 2.67
CA SER A 22 -22.37 -5.54 2.60
C SER A 22 -21.68 -4.25 2.13
N LEU A 23 -20.75 -4.32 1.16
CA LEU A 23 -20.23 -3.13 0.47
C LEU A 23 -20.16 -3.31 -1.05
N MET A 24 -21.20 -3.90 -1.65
CA MET A 24 -21.36 -3.89 -3.10
C MET A 24 -22.55 -3.01 -3.46
N SER A 25 -22.26 -1.93 -4.17
CA SER A 25 -23.26 -1.12 -4.87
C SER A 25 -24.01 -1.99 -5.88
N PRO A 26 -25.33 -1.78 -6.09
CA PRO A 26 -26.22 -2.72 -6.79
C PRO A 26 -25.96 -2.94 -8.29
N GLU A 27 -24.93 -2.32 -8.87
CA GLU A 27 -24.66 -2.35 -10.32
C GLU A 27 -23.67 -3.44 -10.76
N ASN A 28 -23.15 -4.28 -9.85
CA ASN A 28 -22.12 -5.30 -10.16
C ASN A 28 -22.61 -6.75 -10.07
N ASP A 29 -23.90 -7.00 -9.93
CA ASP A 29 -24.48 -8.34 -10.07
C ASP A 29 -24.52 -8.74 -11.55
N ASP A 30 -23.46 -9.45 -12.00
CA ASP A 30 -23.44 -10.49 -13.07
C ASP A 30 -22.09 -10.59 -13.83
N TYR A 31 -20.96 -10.16 -13.23
CA TYR A 31 -19.64 -10.37 -13.86
C TYR A 31 -18.98 -11.70 -13.49
N ALA A 32 -19.17 -12.20 -12.26
CA ALA A 32 -18.56 -13.44 -11.77
C ALA A 32 -19.10 -14.73 -12.45
N ASN A 33 -20.26 -14.65 -13.11
CA ASN A 33 -20.84 -15.77 -13.85
C ASN A 33 -20.38 -15.86 -15.30
N LYS A 34 -19.69 -14.84 -15.82
CA LYS A 34 -19.19 -14.86 -17.20
C LYS A 34 -18.05 -15.89 -17.31
N PRO A 35 -18.11 -16.86 -18.25
CA PRO A 35 -17.09 -17.90 -18.40
C PRO A 35 -15.66 -17.36 -18.51
N LYS A 36 -15.49 -16.21 -19.15
CA LYS A 36 -14.19 -15.55 -19.31
C LYS A 36 -13.61 -15.03 -17.98
N TYR A 37 -14.45 -14.51 -17.08
CA TYR A 37 -14.00 -14.06 -15.76
C TYR A 37 -13.67 -15.24 -14.85
N ARG A 38 -14.49 -16.30 -14.86
CA ARG A 38 -14.19 -17.56 -14.15
C ARG A 38 -12.85 -18.15 -14.59
N LYS A 39 -12.53 -18.08 -15.89
CA LYS A 39 -11.22 -18.46 -16.42
C LYS A 39 -10.11 -17.56 -15.86
N TYR A 40 -10.27 -16.24 -15.87
CA TYR A 40 -9.31 -15.32 -15.27
C TYR A 40 -9.04 -15.61 -13.78
N ALA A 41 -10.10 -15.79 -12.98
CA ALA A 41 -9.97 -16.16 -11.57
C ALA A 41 -9.22 -17.48 -11.37
N ALA A 42 -9.48 -18.49 -12.21
CA ALA A 42 -8.76 -19.77 -12.17
C ALA A 42 -7.28 -19.64 -12.59
N GLU A 43 -6.96 -18.77 -13.55
CA GLU A 43 -5.58 -18.46 -13.95
C GLU A 43 -4.82 -17.75 -12.81
N VAL A 44 -5.47 -16.82 -12.11
CA VAL A 44 -4.91 -16.16 -10.93
C VAL A 44 -4.64 -17.18 -9.82
N ASP A 45 -5.57 -18.10 -9.56
CA ASP A 45 -5.35 -19.20 -8.61
C ASP A 45 -4.15 -20.05 -8.96
N LYS A 46 -4.03 -20.43 -10.23
CA LYS A 46 -2.89 -21.21 -10.70
C LYS A 46 -1.58 -20.44 -10.52
N ALA A 47 -1.57 -19.13 -10.76
CA ALA A 47 -0.40 -18.29 -10.54
C ALA A 47 -0.05 -18.18 -9.04
N LEU A 48 -1.05 -18.04 -8.17
CA LEU A 48 -0.85 -17.92 -6.73
C LEU A 48 -0.24 -19.17 -6.08
N LYS A 49 -0.48 -20.36 -6.64
CA LYS A 49 0.20 -21.61 -6.20
C LYS A 49 1.72 -21.54 -6.32
N ALA A 50 2.26 -20.71 -7.21
CA ALA A 50 3.72 -20.56 -7.33
C ALA A 50 4.37 -19.98 -6.05
N PHE A 51 3.61 -19.27 -5.21
CA PHE A 51 4.09 -18.72 -3.95
C PHE A 51 4.15 -19.74 -2.80
N GLU A 52 3.56 -20.93 -2.96
CA GLU A 52 3.52 -21.96 -1.91
C GLU A 52 4.80 -22.81 -1.88
N TYR A 53 5.53 -22.85 -3.00
CA TYR A 53 6.69 -23.73 -3.19
C TYR A 53 8.00 -22.95 -3.36
N THR A 54 8.07 -21.71 -2.87
CA THR A 54 9.27 -20.87 -3.01
C THR A 54 10.33 -21.27 -2.01
N THR A 55 11.53 -21.54 -2.50
CA THR A 55 12.70 -21.94 -1.69
C THR A 55 13.76 -20.86 -1.61
N GLU A 56 13.83 -19.99 -2.61
CA GLU A 56 14.77 -18.87 -2.69
C GLU A 56 14.06 -17.58 -3.14
N TRP A 57 14.72 -16.44 -2.96
CA TRP A 57 14.15 -15.13 -3.33
C TRP A 57 13.87 -15.03 -4.84
N ALA A 58 14.63 -15.74 -5.68
CA ALA A 58 14.41 -15.78 -7.13
C ALA A 58 13.06 -16.43 -7.49
N ASP A 59 12.60 -17.41 -6.70
CA ASP A 59 11.30 -18.06 -6.89
C ASP A 59 10.15 -17.06 -6.68
N LEU A 60 10.30 -16.14 -5.72
CA LEU A 60 9.32 -15.07 -5.47
C LEU A 60 9.23 -14.12 -6.67
N ILE A 61 10.37 -13.74 -7.27
CA ILE A 61 10.38 -12.91 -8.49
C ILE A 61 9.68 -13.64 -9.64
N ALA A 62 9.95 -14.94 -9.83
CA ALA A 62 9.29 -15.74 -10.85
C ALA A 62 7.77 -15.87 -10.59
N ALA A 63 7.36 -16.05 -9.33
CA ALA A 63 5.95 -16.12 -8.93
C ALA A 63 5.23 -14.78 -9.16
N LEU A 64 5.85 -13.66 -8.78
CA LEU A 64 5.36 -12.31 -9.07
C LEU A 64 5.24 -12.08 -10.58
N GLY A 65 6.23 -12.50 -11.38
CA GLY A 65 6.19 -12.40 -12.83
C GLY A 65 5.01 -13.16 -13.46
N LYS A 66 4.72 -14.37 -12.97
CA LYS A 66 3.54 -15.15 -13.40
C LYS A 66 2.25 -14.45 -13.05
N LEU A 67 2.12 -13.95 -11.81
CA LEU A 67 0.93 -13.24 -11.35
C LEU A 67 0.69 -11.95 -12.14
N SER A 68 1.74 -11.12 -12.29
CA SER A 68 1.75 -9.88 -13.07
C SER A 68 1.30 -10.10 -14.52
N LYS A 69 1.78 -11.17 -15.18
CA LYS A 69 1.35 -11.52 -16.54
C LYS A 69 -0.13 -11.85 -16.63
N VAL A 70 -0.66 -12.63 -15.68
CA VAL A 70 -2.08 -13.01 -15.66
C VAL A 70 -2.97 -11.78 -15.41
N ILE A 71 -2.58 -10.91 -14.48
CA ILE A 71 -3.30 -9.66 -14.17
C ILE A 71 -3.34 -8.74 -15.39
N SER A 72 -2.17 -8.43 -15.98
CA SER A 72 -2.07 -7.52 -17.12
C SER A 72 -2.82 -8.01 -18.37
N THR A 73 -2.74 -9.32 -18.69
CA THR A 73 -3.46 -9.91 -19.83
C THR A 73 -4.99 -9.83 -19.70
N ASN A 74 -5.47 -9.69 -18.46
CA ASN A 74 -6.88 -9.67 -18.12
C ASN A 74 -7.35 -8.28 -17.59
N ALA A 75 -6.54 -7.23 -17.72
CA ALA A 75 -6.82 -5.88 -17.23
C ALA A 75 -8.17 -5.29 -17.71
N LYS A 76 -8.64 -5.71 -18.89
CA LYS A 76 -9.95 -5.34 -19.48
C LYS A 76 -11.17 -5.61 -18.58
N PHE A 77 -11.04 -6.47 -17.57
CA PHE A 77 -12.12 -6.71 -16.62
C PHE A 77 -12.28 -5.58 -15.60
N GLY A 78 -11.27 -4.71 -15.42
CA GLY A 78 -11.32 -3.62 -14.44
C GLY A 78 -11.41 -4.09 -12.99
N ASP A 79 -11.03 -5.35 -12.72
CA ASP A 79 -11.18 -5.99 -11.41
C ASP A 79 -10.05 -6.99 -11.11
N ILE A 80 -9.85 -7.28 -9.83
CA ILE A 80 -8.78 -8.12 -9.30
C ILE A 80 -9.38 -9.28 -8.50
N PRO A 81 -9.38 -10.51 -9.05
CA PRO A 81 -9.90 -11.67 -8.34
C PRO A 81 -8.98 -12.03 -7.18
N LYS A 82 -9.57 -12.49 -6.06
CA LYS A 82 -8.87 -12.88 -4.83
C LYS A 82 -7.93 -11.79 -4.28
N PRO A 83 -8.42 -10.54 -4.11
CA PRO A 83 -7.58 -9.41 -3.72
C PRO A 83 -6.91 -9.65 -2.36
N VAL A 84 -7.58 -10.33 -1.43
CA VAL A 84 -7.02 -10.68 -0.11
C VAL A 84 -5.79 -11.58 -0.23
N THR A 85 -5.86 -12.65 -1.04
CA THR A 85 -4.73 -13.58 -1.20
C THR A 85 -3.58 -12.93 -1.95
N ILE A 86 -3.87 -12.13 -2.98
CA ILE A 86 -2.86 -11.37 -3.70
C ILE A 86 -2.15 -10.39 -2.77
N ALA A 87 -2.90 -9.57 -2.01
CA ALA A 87 -2.32 -8.61 -1.09
C ALA A 87 -1.44 -9.28 -0.02
N LYS A 88 -1.86 -10.43 0.52
CA LYS A 88 -1.02 -11.22 1.43
C LYS A 88 0.30 -11.65 0.79
N ARG A 89 0.28 -12.18 -0.44
CA ARG A 89 1.52 -12.57 -1.14
C ARG A 89 2.41 -11.38 -1.47
N LEU A 90 1.84 -10.26 -1.89
CA LEU A 90 2.60 -9.04 -2.13
C LEU A 90 3.24 -8.49 -0.86
N SER A 91 2.51 -8.47 0.27
CA SER A 91 3.07 -8.07 1.56
C SER A 91 4.23 -8.95 2.00
N GLN A 92 4.15 -10.27 1.79
CA GLN A 92 5.26 -11.19 2.06
C GLN A 92 6.50 -10.85 1.22
N CYS A 93 6.30 -10.50 -0.06
CA CYS A 93 7.38 -10.07 -0.94
C CYS A 93 7.99 -8.72 -0.54
N LEU A 94 7.39 -7.95 0.36
CA LEU A 94 7.93 -6.70 0.90
C LEU A 94 8.61 -6.86 2.26
N HIS A 95 8.78 -8.09 2.75
CA HIS A 95 9.44 -8.33 4.04
C HIS A 95 10.89 -7.79 4.05
N PRO A 96 11.37 -7.15 5.13
CA PRO A 96 12.70 -6.51 5.18
C PRO A 96 13.88 -7.46 4.94
N ALA A 97 13.72 -8.74 5.29
CA ALA A 97 14.74 -9.76 5.06
C ALA A 97 14.92 -10.16 3.58
N LEU A 98 14.08 -9.68 2.68
CA LEU A 98 14.17 -9.97 1.24
C LEU A 98 14.99 -8.90 0.52
N PRO A 99 15.69 -9.26 -0.57
CA PRO A 99 16.51 -8.29 -1.30
C PRO A 99 15.65 -7.31 -2.12
N SER A 100 16.21 -6.12 -2.39
CA SER A 100 15.54 -5.05 -3.14
C SER A 100 14.96 -5.49 -4.49
N GLY A 101 15.56 -6.49 -5.16
CA GLY A 101 15.03 -7.04 -6.40
C GLY A 101 13.62 -7.63 -6.26
N VAL A 102 13.33 -8.27 -5.12
CA VAL A 102 11.98 -8.79 -4.83
C VAL A 102 11.02 -7.65 -4.52
N HIS A 103 11.47 -6.66 -3.73
CA HIS A 103 10.67 -5.48 -3.40
C HIS A 103 10.25 -4.72 -4.67
N LEU A 104 11.19 -4.43 -5.56
CA LEU A 104 10.94 -3.74 -6.83
C LEU A 104 9.92 -4.49 -7.68
N LYS A 105 10.04 -5.83 -7.78
CA LYS A 105 9.09 -6.62 -8.56
C LYS A 105 7.69 -6.66 -7.93
N ALA A 106 7.62 -6.63 -6.60
CA ALA A 106 6.35 -6.52 -5.90
C ALA A 106 5.71 -5.14 -6.14
N LEU A 107 6.48 -4.04 -6.03
CA LEU A 107 6.00 -2.68 -6.30
C LEU A 107 5.50 -2.52 -7.75
N GLU A 108 6.17 -3.13 -8.73
CA GLU A 108 5.68 -3.19 -10.11
C GLU A 108 4.29 -3.86 -10.20
N THR A 109 4.07 -4.93 -9.43
CA THR A 109 2.78 -5.63 -9.37
C THR A 109 1.71 -4.79 -8.66
N TYR A 110 2.06 -4.06 -7.59
CA TYR A 110 1.15 -3.08 -6.96
C TYR A 110 0.70 -2.03 -7.97
N ARG A 111 1.61 -1.46 -8.76
CA ARG A 111 1.26 -0.47 -9.79
C ARG A 111 0.22 -0.99 -10.78
N GLN A 112 0.44 -2.19 -11.33
CA GLN A 112 -0.50 -2.80 -12.28
C GLN A 112 -1.89 -2.99 -11.67
N ILE A 113 -1.95 -3.43 -10.41
CA ILE A 113 -3.22 -3.59 -9.67
C ILE A 113 -3.90 -2.24 -9.49
N PHE A 114 -3.16 -1.22 -9.05
CA PHE A 114 -3.71 0.12 -8.80
C PHE A 114 -4.15 0.81 -10.10
N GLU A 115 -3.47 0.59 -11.21
CA GLU A 115 -3.90 1.03 -12.54
C GLU A 115 -5.23 0.40 -12.98
N ILE A 116 -5.43 -0.90 -12.71
CA ILE A 116 -6.68 -1.61 -13.04
C ILE A 116 -7.84 -1.15 -12.15
N LEU A 117 -7.62 -1.04 -10.84
CA LEU A 117 -8.65 -0.63 -9.89
C LEU A 117 -9.03 0.86 -10.03
N GLY A 118 -8.06 1.70 -10.39
CA GLY A 118 -8.24 3.13 -10.55
C GLY A 118 -8.78 3.82 -9.29
N ARG A 119 -9.14 5.11 -9.42
CA ARG A 119 -9.58 5.92 -8.27
C ARG A 119 -10.93 5.48 -7.68
N LYS A 120 -11.76 4.78 -8.46
CA LYS A 120 -13.10 4.35 -8.05
C LYS A 120 -13.05 3.15 -7.11
N ASP A 121 -12.24 2.14 -7.44
CA ASP A 121 -12.26 0.86 -6.71
C ASP A 121 -11.06 0.66 -5.80
N LEU A 122 -9.93 1.36 -6.04
CA LEU A 122 -8.75 1.27 -5.17
C LEU A 122 -9.05 1.62 -3.70
N PRO A 123 -9.78 2.71 -3.36
CA PRO A 123 -10.06 3.03 -1.95
C PRO A 123 -10.76 1.90 -1.18
N LYS A 124 -11.64 1.16 -1.85
CA LYS A 124 -12.42 0.06 -1.24
C LYS A 124 -11.53 -1.11 -0.82
N LEU A 125 -10.37 -1.26 -1.46
CA LEU A 125 -9.43 -2.36 -1.24
C LEU A 125 -8.09 -1.92 -0.65
N LEU A 126 -7.84 -0.61 -0.51
CA LEU A 126 -6.54 -0.06 -0.12
C LEU A 126 -6.04 -0.65 1.20
N TYR A 127 -6.93 -0.89 2.17
CA TYR A 127 -6.59 -1.48 3.46
C TYR A 127 -5.91 -2.85 3.37
N LEU A 128 -6.15 -3.62 2.31
CA LEU A 128 -5.49 -4.91 2.09
C LEU A 128 -4.02 -4.70 1.67
N PHE A 129 -3.81 -3.73 0.78
CA PHE A 129 -2.55 -3.44 0.14
C PHE A 129 -1.62 -2.59 1.04
N SER A 130 -2.18 -1.75 1.89
CA SER A 130 -1.43 -0.87 2.80
C SER A 130 -0.58 -1.63 3.83
N ILE A 131 -1.01 -2.82 4.25
CA ILE A 131 -0.34 -3.62 5.30
C ILE A 131 1.12 -3.93 4.95
N GLY A 132 1.39 -4.23 3.68
CA GLY A 132 2.77 -4.43 3.21
C GLY A 132 3.43 -3.16 2.71
N LEU A 133 2.64 -2.27 2.08
CA LEU A 133 3.17 -1.14 1.33
C LEU A 133 3.70 -0.03 2.23
N PHE A 134 3.01 0.32 3.32
CA PHE A 134 3.43 1.44 4.19
C PHE A 134 4.66 1.13 5.04
N PRO A 135 4.77 -0.05 5.70
CA PRO A 135 5.95 -0.37 6.50
C PRO A 135 7.23 -0.52 5.68
N LEU A 136 7.12 -0.72 4.35
CA LEU A 136 8.28 -0.84 3.47
C LEU A 136 9.21 0.39 3.56
N MET A 137 8.65 1.59 3.79
CA MET A 137 9.42 2.83 3.85
C MET A 137 10.58 2.76 4.86
N GLU A 138 10.37 2.11 6.01
CA GLU A 138 11.33 2.05 7.12
C GLU A 138 12.61 1.28 6.78
N HIS A 139 12.55 0.33 5.86
CA HIS A 139 13.64 -0.63 5.63
C HIS A 139 14.08 -0.72 4.17
N CYS A 140 13.54 0.12 3.30
CA CYS A 140 13.82 0.06 1.88
C CYS A 140 15.09 0.84 1.49
N GLY A 141 15.86 0.29 0.55
CA GLY A 141 16.99 1.00 -0.03
C GLY A 141 16.55 2.11 -1.00
N ILE A 142 17.46 3.02 -1.34
CA ILE A 142 17.25 4.23 -2.18
C ILE A 142 16.32 3.98 -3.37
N LYS A 143 16.63 2.99 -4.22
CA LYS A 143 15.84 2.70 -5.43
C LYS A 143 14.40 2.24 -5.10
N VAL A 144 14.23 1.45 -4.05
CA VAL A 144 12.90 0.98 -3.62
C VAL A 144 12.11 2.15 -3.00
N LYS A 145 12.77 3.03 -2.24
CA LYS A 145 12.18 4.25 -1.68
C LYS A 145 11.63 5.16 -2.78
N ALA A 146 12.42 5.39 -3.84
CA ALA A 146 11.99 6.18 -5.00
C ALA A 146 10.72 5.60 -5.66
N GLU A 147 10.70 4.28 -5.91
CA GLU A 147 9.57 3.59 -6.54
C GLU A 147 8.33 3.51 -5.63
N LEU A 148 8.52 3.50 -4.31
CA LEU A 148 7.44 3.56 -3.33
C LEU A 148 6.81 4.95 -3.30
N LEU A 149 7.62 6.01 -3.31
CA LEU A 149 7.15 7.40 -3.42
C LEU A 149 6.40 7.62 -4.74
N ASP A 150 6.87 7.06 -5.87
CA ASP A 150 6.12 7.09 -7.14
C ASP A 150 4.71 6.51 -6.99
N ILE A 151 4.56 5.42 -6.21
CA ILE A 151 3.25 4.81 -5.97
C ILE A 151 2.37 5.72 -5.12
N PHE A 152 2.93 6.33 -4.07
CA PHE A 152 2.20 7.25 -3.21
C PHE A 152 1.67 8.45 -4.01
N GLU A 153 2.55 9.08 -4.80
CA GLU A 153 2.22 10.23 -5.64
C GLU A 153 1.21 9.89 -6.74
N LYS A 154 1.43 8.79 -7.48
CA LYS A 154 0.61 8.45 -8.65
C LYS A 154 -0.75 7.85 -8.28
N TYR A 155 -0.85 7.13 -7.16
CA TYR A 155 -2.06 6.35 -6.84
C TYR A 155 -2.72 6.68 -5.52
N LEU A 156 -2.01 7.21 -4.52
CA LEU A 156 -2.59 7.48 -3.20
C LEU A 156 -3.01 8.94 -3.03
N VAL A 157 -2.14 9.90 -3.38
CA VAL A 157 -2.49 11.33 -3.40
C VAL A 157 -3.78 11.59 -4.19
N PRO A 158 -3.98 11.00 -5.39
CA PRO A 158 -5.16 11.30 -6.18
C PRO A 158 -6.45 10.63 -5.69
N LEU A 159 -6.42 9.88 -4.59
CA LEU A 159 -7.62 9.39 -3.90
C LEU A 159 -8.29 10.49 -3.09
N GLU A 160 -7.55 11.56 -2.78
CA GLU A 160 -8.03 12.73 -2.04
C GLU A 160 -8.71 12.32 -0.72
N GLN A 161 -9.94 12.76 -0.47
CA GLN A 161 -10.69 12.40 0.74
C GLN A 161 -10.93 10.89 0.91
N ASN A 162 -10.84 10.11 -0.17
CA ASN A 162 -10.95 8.64 -0.07
C ASN A 162 -9.70 7.98 0.54
N LEU A 163 -8.60 8.71 0.73
CA LEU A 163 -7.42 8.23 1.45
C LEU A 163 -7.62 8.25 2.98
N ARG A 164 -8.57 9.06 3.49
CA ARG A 164 -8.82 9.27 4.93
C ARG A 164 -8.87 7.99 5.76
N PRO A 165 -9.56 6.90 5.35
CA PRO A 165 -9.60 5.66 6.13
C PRO A 165 -8.24 4.98 6.33
N ALA A 166 -7.27 5.25 5.45
CA ALA A 166 -5.92 4.70 5.52
C ALA A 166 -4.87 5.73 5.97
N LEU A 167 -5.28 6.96 6.28
CA LEU A 167 -4.37 8.10 6.44
C LEU A 167 -3.39 7.92 7.60
N VAL A 168 -3.85 7.40 8.74
CA VAL A 168 -2.96 7.13 9.91
C VAL A 168 -1.82 6.19 9.52
N GLY A 169 -2.14 5.11 8.82
CA GLY A 169 -1.13 4.15 8.34
C GLY A 169 -0.25 4.74 7.23
N PHE A 170 -0.84 5.53 6.34
CA PHE A 170 -0.09 6.22 5.29
C PHE A 170 0.95 7.16 5.90
N LEU A 171 0.55 7.99 6.88
CA LEU A 171 1.44 8.89 7.61
C LEU A 171 2.52 8.12 8.38
N ALA A 172 2.19 6.97 8.97
CA ALA A 172 3.17 6.12 9.66
C ALA A 172 4.31 5.67 8.74
N GLY A 173 4.01 5.43 7.45
CA GLY A 173 5.02 5.14 6.44
C GLY A 173 5.67 6.38 5.85
N ALA A 174 4.87 7.31 5.31
CA ALA A 174 5.34 8.46 4.54
C ALA A 174 6.27 9.38 5.35
N LEU A 175 6.00 9.59 6.64
CA LEU A 175 6.86 10.41 7.50
C LEU A 175 8.29 9.87 7.62
N LEU A 176 8.48 8.55 7.50
CA LEU A 176 9.81 7.94 7.49
C LEU A 176 10.61 8.25 6.21
N GLY A 177 9.96 8.80 5.17
CA GLY A 177 10.66 9.36 4.01
C GLY A 177 11.22 10.76 4.25
N LEU A 178 10.75 11.46 5.30
CA LEU A 178 11.16 12.83 5.63
C LEU A 178 12.45 12.82 6.47
N GLU A 179 13.51 12.31 5.86
CA GLU A 179 14.84 12.19 6.47
C GLU A 179 15.72 13.38 6.04
N GLU A 180 16.10 14.23 6.99
CA GLU A 180 16.97 15.39 6.72
C GLU A 180 18.30 14.97 6.09
N GLY A 181 18.78 15.75 5.12
CA GLY A 181 20.04 15.48 4.42
C GLY A 181 19.97 14.37 3.37
N THR A 182 18.79 13.83 3.08
CA THR A 182 18.58 12.85 2.00
C THR A 182 17.98 13.50 0.74
N GLU A 183 18.18 12.86 -0.41
CA GLU A 183 17.58 13.28 -1.69
C GLU A 183 16.04 13.19 -1.71
N PHE A 184 15.45 12.54 -0.71
CA PHE A 184 14.01 12.31 -0.61
C PHE A 184 13.30 13.33 0.28
N PHE A 185 14.03 14.19 0.99
CA PHE A 185 13.45 15.14 1.95
C PHE A 185 12.41 16.04 1.28
N ASP A 186 12.81 16.83 0.28
CA ASP A 186 11.93 17.80 -0.39
C ASP A 186 10.75 17.11 -1.09
N ARG A 187 11.01 15.95 -1.69
CA ARG A 187 10.01 15.12 -2.36
C ARG A 187 8.96 14.62 -1.38
N THR A 188 9.37 14.10 -0.23
CA THR A 188 8.47 13.60 0.81
C THR A 188 7.72 14.74 1.49
N PHE A 189 8.38 15.89 1.71
CA PHE A 189 7.72 17.08 2.23
C PHE A 189 6.59 17.53 1.31
N THR A 190 6.88 17.67 0.01
CA THR A 190 5.89 18.02 -1.02
C THR A 190 4.74 17.00 -1.07
N LEU A 191 5.04 15.71 -0.99
CA LEU A 191 4.03 14.64 -0.92
C LEU A 191 3.08 14.85 0.27
N LEU A 192 3.62 15.14 1.46
CA LEU A 192 2.82 15.39 2.66
C LEU A 192 1.97 16.65 2.53
N GLU A 193 2.48 17.73 1.93
CA GLU A 193 1.71 18.95 1.62
C GLU A 193 0.52 18.67 0.71
N GLN A 194 0.74 17.90 -0.37
CA GLN A 194 -0.34 17.52 -1.28
C GLN A 194 -1.40 16.68 -0.57
N VAL A 195 -0.99 15.74 0.28
CA VAL A 195 -1.95 14.93 1.05
C VAL A 195 -2.72 15.79 2.04
N GLN A 196 -2.05 16.69 2.78
CA GLN A 196 -2.69 17.63 3.70
C GLN A 196 -3.77 18.45 2.98
N GLU A 197 -3.43 19.10 1.86
CA GLU A 197 -4.37 19.89 1.06
C GLU A 197 -5.59 19.06 0.62
N LYS A 198 -5.36 17.84 0.13
CA LYS A 198 -6.41 16.98 -0.44
C LYS A 198 -7.31 16.31 0.59
N VAL A 199 -6.79 15.99 1.77
CA VAL A 199 -7.58 15.37 2.86
C VAL A 199 -8.16 16.39 3.82
N GLY A 200 -7.70 17.65 3.78
CA GLY A 200 -8.09 18.75 4.66
C GLY A 200 -7.29 18.79 5.97
N ASP A 201 -6.92 19.99 6.39
CA ASP A 201 -6.01 20.27 7.51
C ASP A 201 -6.44 19.59 8.82
N ASP A 202 -7.68 19.81 9.25
CA ASP A 202 -8.22 19.24 10.50
C ASP A 202 -8.05 17.72 10.57
N HIS A 203 -8.38 17.03 9.47
CA HIS A 203 -8.30 15.58 9.42
C HIS A 203 -6.84 15.12 9.31
N PHE A 204 -6.03 15.82 8.53
CA PHE A 204 -4.61 15.54 8.39
C PHE A 204 -3.90 15.62 9.74
N PHE A 205 -4.04 16.73 10.47
CA PHE A 205 -3.37 16.93 11.75
C PHE A 205 -3.94 16.01 12.84
N ALA A 206 -5.24 15.72 12.86
CA ALA A 206 -5.79 14.72 13.76
C ALA A 206 -5.15 13.34 13.55
N CYS A 207 -5.03 12.90 12.29
CA CYS A 207 -4.35 11.65 11.96
C CYS A 207 -2.84 11.72 12.27
N LEU A 208 -2.18 12.84 11.99
CA LEU A 208 -0.76 13.06 12.30
C LEU A 208 -0.48 12.85 13.79
N TRP A 209 -1.28 13.46 14.67
CA TRP A 209 -1.12 13.31 16.12
C TRP A 209 -1.43 11.89 16.60
N GLN A 210 -2.41 11.24 15.98
CA GLN A 210 -2.67 9.82 16.24
C GLN A 210 -1.47 8.95 15.86
N THR A 211 -0.85 9.19 14.71
CA THR A 211 0.36 8.48 14.25
C THR A 211 1.54 8.73 15.19
N VAL A 212 1.79 9.98 15.59
CA VAL A 212 2.85 10.38 16.55
C VAL A 212 2.71 9.69 17.90
N THR A 213 1.47 9.51 18.36
CA THR A 213 1.17 8.80 19.61
C THR A 213 1.48 7.30 19.49
N GLY A 214 1.11 6.68 18.37
CA GLY A 214 1.26 5.24 18.13
C GLY A 214 2.67 4.77 17.74
N SER A 215 3.49 5.64 17.12
CA SER A 215 4.76 5.25 16.50
C SER A 215 5.90 6.19 16.90
N PRO A 216 6.85 5.77 17.77
CA PRO A 216 7.94 6.63 18.22
C PRO A 216 8.89 7.10 17.11
N ASN A 217 9.12 6.28 16.09
CA ASN A 217 10.05 6.55 14.99
C ASN A 217 9.59 7.70 14.07
N VAL A 218 8.29 8.01 14.03
CA VAL A 218 7.77 9.12 13.21
C VAL A 218 7.70 10.47 13.93
N ARG A 219 8.02 10.52 15.24
CA ARG A 219 7.83 11.74 16.04
C ARG A 219 8.72 12.90 15.57
N LEU A 220 9.99 12.61 15.30
CA LEU A 220 10.94 13.60 14.80
C LEU A 220 10.53 14.13 13.42
N PRO A 221 10.29 13.29 12.39
CA PRO A 221 9.85 13.81 11.08
C PRO A 221 8.50 14.53 11.15
N ALA A 222 7.56 14.08 11.98
CA ALA A 222 6.31 14.81 12.19
C ALA A 222 6.55 16.21 12.77
N LEU A 223 7.45 16.34 13.75
CA LEU A 223 7.79 17.63 14.33
C LEU A 223 8.48 18.55 13.31
N ILE A 224 9.37 18.01 12.48
CA ILE A 224 9.99 18.76 11.37
C ILE A 224 8.92 19.31 10.43
N TYR A 225 7.97 18.47 10.03
CA TYR A 225 6.87 18.89 9.16
C TYR A 225 6.02 20.00 9.78
N VAL A 226 5.57 19.83 11.03
CA VAL A 226 4.72 20.81 11.74
C VAL A 226 5.46 22.12 11.97
N THR A 227 6.72 22.07 12.40
CA THR A 227 7.50 23.29 12.70
C THR A 227 7.82 24.08 11.45
N ALA A 228 8.00 23.43 10.30
CA ALA A 228 8.17 24.10 9.01
C ALA A 228 6.91 24.85 8.55
N LYS A 229 5.72 24.42 8.99
CA LYS A 229 4.42 25.04 8.68
C LYS A 229 4.01 26.12 9.67
N PHE A 230 4.62 26.15 10.86
CA PHE A 230 4.27 27.09 11.91
C PHE A 230 4.70 28.52 11.56
N ASP A 231 3.74 29.45 11.49
CA ASP A 231 4.04 30.88 11.26
C ASP A 231 3.97 31.66 12.57
N LYS A 232 5.13 32.03 13.10
CA LYS A 232 5.27 32.81 14.34
C LYS A 232 4.55 34.16 14.32
N ARG A 233 4.13 34.65 13.15
CA ARG A 233 3.42 35.92 12.99
C ARG A 233 1.91 35.79 13.14
N LYS A 234 1.38 34.57 13.05
CA LYS A 234 -0.06 34.30 13.21
C LYS A 234 -0.40 33.98 14.66
N SER A 235 -1.64 34.26 15.06
CA SER A 235 -2.16 33.79 16.35
C SER A 235 -2.28 32.25 16.36
N MET A 236 -2.51 31.64 17.52
CA MET A 236 -2.71 30.18 17.60
C MET A 236 -3.98 29.73 16.87
N ASP A 237 -5.03 30.56 16.89
CA ASP A 237 -6.30 30.27 16.21
C ASP A 237 -6.19 30.45 14.69
N ASP A 238 -5.21 31.24 14.23
CA ASP A 238 -4.96 31.53 12.82
C ASP A 238 -3.84 30.69 12.19
N GLN A 239 -3.20 29.79 12.95
CA GLN A 239 -2.07 28.98 12.45
C GLN A 239 -2.43 28.22 11.18
#